data_AF-A0A1N6N1Z0-F1
#
_entry.id   AF-A0A1N6N1Z0-F1
#
_cell.length_a   1.000
_cell.length_b   1.000
_cell.length_c   1.000
_cell.angle_alpha   90.00
_cell.angle_beta   90.00
_cell.angle_gamma   90.00
#
_symmetry.space_group_name_H-M   'P 1'
#
loop_
_entity.id
_entity.type
_entity.pdbx_description
1 polymer ?
#
loop_
_entity_poly.entity_id
_entity_poly.type
_entity_poly.pdbx_seq_one_letter_code
_entity_poly.pdbx_strand_id
1 'polypeptide(L)' 'MTKTQDKFAMLCAQEDKARYDYYRSDLKQCRSNPELRRIKICMCLMYRRHYRTWLDYNR' A
#
# COMPACT_ATOMS: atom_id res chain seq x y z
N MET A 1 1.93 25.46 11.48
CA MET A 1 0.98 24.64 10.69
C MET A 1 1.56 23.34 10.16
N THR A 2 2.87 23.08 10.27
CA THR A 2 3.55 21.89 9.72
C THR A 2 3.18 20.57 10.40
N LYS A 3 3.06 20.54 11.74
CA LYS A 3 2.82 19.30 12.51
C LYS A 3 1.56 18.52 12.11
N THR A 4 0.50 19.18 11.63
CA THR A 4 -0.78 18.52 11.30
C THR A 4 -0.71 17.83 9.94
N GLN A 5 -0.06 18.46 8.95
CA GLN A 5 0.07 17.91 7.60
C GLN A 5 1.04 16.73 7.57
N ASP A 6 2.16 16.81 8.29
CA ASP A 6 3.12 15.71 8.41
C ASP A 6 2.50 14.50 9.11
N LYS A 7 1.72 14.75 10.19
CA LYS A 7 0.98 13.70 10.89
C LYS A 7 -0.07 13.04 9.99
N PHE A 8 -0.79 13.82 9.18
CA PHE A 8 -1.74 13.29 8.20
C PHE A 8 -1.04 12.42 7.15
N ALA A 9 0.05 12.92 6.56
CA ALA A 9 0.83 12.18 5.57
C ALA A 9 1.36 10.85 6.12
N MET A 10 1.85 10.84 7.37
CA MET A 10 2.28 9.63 8.06
C MET A 10 1.14 8.62 8.23
N LEU A 11 -0.05 9.07 8.63
CA LEU A 11 -1.21 8.19 8.77
C LEU A 11 -1.62 7.57 7.43
N CYS A 12 -1.64 8.36 6.35
CA CYS A 12 -1.88 7.84 5.01
C CYS A 12 -0.84 6.78 4.60
N ALA A 13 0.45 7.02 4.89
CA ALA A 13 1.50 6.06 4.58
C ALA A 13 1.37 4.76 5.39
N GLN A 14 0.98 4.84 6.66
CA GLN A 14 0.69 3.66 7.49
C GLN A 14 -0.49 2.86 6.95
N GLU A 15 -1.54 3.55 6.49
CA GLU A 15 -2.69 2.91 5.85
C GLU A 15 -2.30 2.21 4.53
N ASP A 16 -1.52 2.88 3.67
CA ASP A 16 -1.00 2.29 2.44
C ASP A 16 -0.18 1.02 2.72
N LYS A 17 0.67 1.04 3.76
CA LYS A 17 1.41 -0.14 4.19
C LYS A 17 0.46 -1.27 4.61
N ALA A 18 -0.56 -0.98 5.42
CA ALA A 18 -1.52 -1.99 5.86
C ALA A 18 -2.29 -2.60 4.69
N ARG A 19 -2.73 -1.77 3.73
CA ARG A 19 -3.40 -2.24 2.50
C ARG A 19 -2.46 -3.09 1.64
N TYR A 20 -1.21 -2.67 1.47
CA TYR A 20 -0.19 -3.47 0.77
C TYR A 20 -0.02 -4.85 1.41
N ASP A 21 0.14 -4.92 2.73
CA ASP A 21 0.32 -6.18 3.46
C ASP A 21 -0.92 -7.09 3.32
N TYR A 22 -2.13 -6.51 3.41
CA TYR A 22 -3.39 -7.22 3.17
C TYR A 22 -3.44 -7.84 1.77
N TYR A 23 -3.32 -7.03 0.71
CA TYR A 23 -3.41 -7.55 -0.65
C TYR A 23 -2.29 -8.55 -0.96
N ARG A 24 -1.09 -8.35 -0.40
CA ARG A 24 0.03 -9.28 -0.56
C ARG A 24 -0.28 -10.66 0.03
N SER A 25 -0.91 -10.69 1.21
CA SER A 25 -1.34 -11.95 1.84
C SER A 25 -2.42 -12.66 1.02
N ASP A 26 -3.34 -11.89 0.42
CA ASP A 26 -4.49 -12.35 -0.34
C ASP A 26 -4.12 -12.99 -1.69
N LEU A 27 -2.94 -12.65 -2.23
CA LEU A 27 -2.41 -13.25 -3.47
C LEU A 27 -2.25 -14.78 -3.40
N LYS A 28 -2.01 -15.32 -2.20
CA LYS A 28 -1.93 -16.78 -2.00
C LYS A 28 -3.29 -17.45 -2.12
N GLN A 29 -4.34 -16.77 -1.65
CA GLN A 29 -5.73 -17.25 -1.68
C GLN A 29 -6.30 -17.19 -3.11
N CYS A 30 -5.94 -16.16 -3.87
CA CYS A 30 -6.40 -15.98 -5.25
C CYS A 30 -5.66 -16.86 -6.29
N ARG A 31 -4.92 -17.90 -5.90
CA ARG A 31 -4.16 -18.74 -6.84
C ARG A 31 -5.03 -19.43 -7.90
N SER A 32 -6.24 -19.80 -7.53
CA SER A 32 -7.22 -20.46 -8.40
C SER A 32 -7.95 -19.51 -9.35
N ASN A 33 -7.89 -18.19 -9.14
CA ASN A 33 -8.53 -17.19 -9.98
C ASN A 33 -7.49 -16.17 -10.52
N PRO A 34 -6.99 -16.37 -11.76
CA PRO A 34 -5.97 -15.52 -12.35
C PRO A 34 -6.38 -14.05 -12.52
N GLU A 35 -7.65 -13.77 -12.82
CA GLU A 35 -8.15 -12.41 -13.02
C GLU A 35 -8.16 -11.63 -11.71
N LEU A 36 -8.74 -12.24 -10.67
CA LEU A 36 -8.75 -11.66 -9.33
C LEU A 36 -7.31 -11.46 -8.83
N ARG A 37 -6.43 -12.44 -9.07
CA ARG A 37 -5.00 -12.33 -8.72
C ARG A 37 -4.32 -11.16 -9.42
N ARG A 38 -4.58 -10.91 -10.71
CA ARG A 38 -4.06 -9.74 -11.43
C ARG A 38 -4.52 -8.43 -10.80
N ILE A 39 -5.81 -8.30 -10.49
CA ILE A 39 -6.37 -7.10 -9.84
C ILE A 39 -5.66 -6.86 -8.50
N LYS A 40 -5.48 -7.91 -7.70
CA LYS A 40 -4.82 -7.84 -6.39
C LYS A 40 -3.33 -7.49 -6.50
N ILE A 41 -2.64 -7.95 -7.56
CA ILE A 41 -1.26 -7.52 -7.87
C ILE A 41 -1.21 -6.03 -8.19
N CYS A 42 -2.12 -5.52 -9.02
CA CYS A 42 -2.20 -4.09 -9.33
C CYS A 42 -2.39 -3.25 -8.07
N MET A 43 -3.30 -3.66 -7.17
CA MET A 43 -3.50 -3.02 -5.88
C MET A 43 -2.23 -3.05 -5.02
N CYS A 44 -1.56 -4.21 -4.90
CA CYS A 44 -0.29 -4.32 -4.19
C CYS A 44 0.75 -3.32 -4.69
N LEU A 45 0.91 -3.21 -6.01
CA LEU A 45 1.91 -2.32 -6.62
C LEU A 45 1.59 -0.84 -6.36
N MET A 46 0.31 -0.46 -6.42
CA MET A 46 -0.15 0.89 -6.13
C MET A 46 0.17 1.30 -4.68
N TYR A 47 -0.31 0.53 -3.70
CA TYR A 47 -0.08 0.83 -2.28
C TYR A 47 1.40 0.77 -1.89
N ARG A 48 2.16 -0.18 -2.46
CA ARG A 48 3.62 -0.23 -2.29
C ARG A 48 4.29 1.05 -2.80
N ARG A 49 3.86 1.55 -3.96
CA ARG A 49 4.43 2.77 -4.55
C ARG A 49 4.15 3.97 -3.65
N HIS A 50 2.92 4.16 -3.20
CA HIS A 50 2.56 5.28 -2.34
C HIS A 50 3.34 5.28 -1.02
N TYR A 51 3.41 4.13 -0.34
CA TYR A 51 4.18 3.98 0.88
C TYR A 51 5.68 4.27 0.67
N ARG A 52 6.26 3.80 -0.44
CA ARG A 52 7.67 4.07 -0.77
C ARG A 52 7.92 5.54 -1.09
N THR A 53 7.04 6.20 -1.83
CA THR A 53 7.16 7.64 -2.10
C THR A 53 7.21 8.43 -0.79
N TRP A 54 6.37 8.05 0.20
CA TRP A 54 6.42 8.68 1.51
C TRP A 54 7.74 8.40 2.25
N LEU A 55 8.23 7.15 2.24
CA LEU A 55 9.53 6.80 2.84
C LEU A 55 10.68 7.59 2.21
N ASP A 56 10.72 7.69 0.88
CA ASP A 56 11.79 8.37 0.16
C ASP A 56 11.77 9.89 0.41
N TYR A 57 10.59 10.49 0.65
CA TYR A 57 10.46 11.91 1.01
C TYR A 57 10.91 12.21 2.46
N ASN A 58 10.80 11.23 3.36
CA ASN A 58 11.10 11.38 4.79
C ASN A 58 12.46 10.77 5.21
N ARG A 59 13.31 10.41 4.26
CA ARG A 59 14.63 9.79 4.48
C ARG A 59 15.75 10.81 4.39
#